data_AF-A0A351NX37-F1
#
_entry.id   AF-A0A351NX37-F1
#
_cell.length_a   1.000
_cell.length_b   1.000
_cell.length_c   1.000
_cell.angle_alpha   90.00
_cell.angle_beta   90.00
_cell.angle_gamma   90.00
#
_symmetry.space_group_name_H-M   'P 1'
#
loop_
_entity.id
_entity.type
_entity.pdbx_description
1 polymer ?
#
loop_
_entity_poly.entity_id
_entity_poly.type
_entity_poly.pdbx_seq_one_letter_code
_entity_poly.pdbx_strand_id
1 'polypeptide(L)'
;MATEFIRERSFVANGLTLTAKEWGRSGSIPVIALHGWLDNAASFDRMLPFLDNVHVVALDLAGHGRSSHRSEDASYDIWFDIAEVISVADQMGWDRFALLGHSRGAIISGLIAGTFPDRITSLVLIDGYVPMPQEPADAAKQIMKAIRENKRFAATTPTQFENFDRAIQARVNGFVPLELDAAALLANRGVVEGPAGYYWANDQRLKAASFVKFSKECLESFLTSVVAPALLIQAEDSMFSPDRQQSELFDWIPQMEIIKMPGSHHLHLEEGAERVAEEVKRFLK
;
A
#
# COMPACT_ATOMS: atom_id res chain seq x y z
N MET A 1 -11.97 -12.82 19.40
CA MET A 1 -11.66 -11.53 20.05
C MET A 1 -11.33 -10.54 18.95
N ALA A 2 -11.75 -9.28 19.10
CA ALA A 2 -11.39 -8.21 18.18
C ALA A 2 -9.87 -8.05 18.09
N THR A 3 -9.39 -7.59 16.95
CA THR A 3 -7.97 -7.38 16.69
C THR A 3 -7.53 -6.07 17.36
N GLU A 4 -6.63 -6.17 18.32
CA GLU A 4 -6.14 -5.03 19.12
C GLU A 4 -4.75 -4.61 18.67
N PHE A 5 -4.44 -3.31 18.76
CA PHE A 5 -3.08 -2.81 18.59
C PHE A 5 -2.19 -3.34 19.72
N ILE A 6 -1.04 -3.90 19.37
CA ILE A 6 -0.09 -4.46 20.34
C ILE A 6 1.08 -3.50 20.57
N ARG A 7 1.79 -3.13 19.50
CA ARG A 7 3.00 -2.31 19.57
C ARG A 7 3.45 -1.79 18.21
N GLU A 8 4.34 -0.82 18.24
CA GLU A 8 5.21 -0.51 17.11
C GLU A 8 6.30 -1.59 16.99
N ARG A 9 6.66 -1.93 15.76
CA ARG A 9 7.71 -2.90 15.46
C ARG A 9 8.62 -2.38 14.36
N SER A 10 9.88 -2.77 14.39
CA SER A 10 10.87 -2.45 13.36
C SER A 10 11.47 -3.72 12.79
N PHE A 11 11.78 -3.68 11.50
CA PHE A 11 12.40 -4.74 10.73
C PHE A 11 13.59 -4.17 9.98
N VAL A 12 14.59 -5.02 9.68
CA VAL A 12 15.72 -4.63 8.85
C VAL A 12 15.66 -5.37 7.53
N ALA A 13 15.56 -4.66 6.41
CA ALA A 13 15.52 -5.24 5.07
C ALA A 13 16.37 -4.41 4.12
N ASN A 14 17.35 -5.04 3.45
CA ASN A 14 18.22 -4.36 2.46
C ASN A 14 18.89 -3.07 2.98
N GLY A 15 19.28 -3.04 4.25
CA GLY A 15 19.88 -1.85 4.90
C GLY A 15 18.88 -0.76 5.29
N LEU A 16 17.58 -0.98 5.06
CA LEU A 16 16.50 -0.12 5.51
C LEU A 16 15.95 -0.60 6.86
N THR A 17 15.67 0.34 7.76
CA THR A 17 14.78 0.09 8.90
C THR A 17 13.35 0.36 8.45
N LEU A 18 12.53 -0.68 8.39
CA LEU A 18 11.10 -0.58 8.09
C LEU A 18 10.29 -0.65 9.38
N THR A 19 9.32 0.23 9.54
CA THR A 19 8.46 0.31 10.73
C THR A 19 7.06 -0.21 10.44
N ALA A 20 6.42 -0.80 11.44
CA ALA A 20 5.08 -1.33 11.32
C ALA A 20 4.29 -1.18 12.61
N LYS A 21 2.97 -1.17 12.48
CA LYS A 21 2.05 -1.38 13.59
C LYS A 21 1.69 -2.87 13.65
N GLU A 22 1.99 -3.50 14.78
CA GLU A 22 1.63 -4.90 15.03
C GLU A 22 0.27 -4.97 15.75
N TRP A 23 -0.65 -5.74 15.19
CA TRP A 23 -2.01 -5.93 15.70
C TRP A 23 -2.34 -7.42 15.84
N GLY A 24 -3.21 -7.76 16.79
CA GLY A 24 -3.61 -9.15 17.03
C GLY A 24 -2.50 -9.97 17.70
N ARG A 25 -2.66 -11.29 17.78
CA ARG A 25 -1.76 -12.16 18.59
C ARG A 25 -1.31 -13.39 17.82
N SER A 26 -0.17 -13.94 18.23
CA SER A 26 0.37 -15.18 17.69
C SER A 26 -0.66 -16.33 17.75
N GLY A 27 -0.67 -17.17 16.72
CA GLY A 27 -1.63 -18.27 16.55
C GLY A 27 -2.88 -17.92 15.75
N SER A 28 -3.09 -16.64 15.44
CA SER A 28 -4.06 -16.16 14.46
C SER A 28 -3.48 -16.11 13.04
N ILE A 29 -4.32 -15.84 12.04
CA ILE A 29 -3.92 -15.80 10.62
C ILE A 29 -2.85 -14.71 10.42
N PRO A 30 -1.63 -15.04 9.95
CA PRO A 30 -0.59 -14.05 9.70
C PRO A 30 -0.95 -13.19 8.48
N VAL A 31 -0.94 -11.87 8.64
CA VAL A 31 -1.29 -10.91 7.59
C VAL A 31 -0.24 -9.81 7.53
N ILE A 32 0.25 -9.47 6.33
CA ILE A 32 0.98 -8.22 6.11
C ILE A 32 0.04 -7.24 5.40
N ALA A 33 -0.13 -6.04 5.97
CA ALA A 33 -0.96 -5.00 5.41
C ALA A 33 -0.14 -3.86 4.79
N LEU A 34 -0.42 -3.50 3.53
CA LEU A 34 0.35 -2.55 2.72
C LEU A 34 -0.52 -1.37 2.27
N HIS A 35 -0.11 -0.15 2.63
CA HIS A 35 -0.90 1.07 2.40
C HIS A 35 -0.75 1.65 0.97
N GLY A 36 -1.60 2.63 0.66
CA GLY A 36 -1.57 3.39 -0.59
C GLY A 36 -0.39 4.37 -0.72
N TRP A 37 -0.21 4.93 -1.90
CA TRP A 37 0.86 5.89 -2.18
C TRP A 37 0.72 7.15 -1.31
N LEU A 38 1.83 7.56 -0.68
CA LEU A 38 1.93 8.70 0.24
C LEU A 38 1.13 8.58 1.56
N ASP A 39 0.48 7.45 1.82
CA ASP A 39 -0.10 7.13 3.12
C ASP A 39 0.96 6.51 4.04
N ASN A 40 0.52 5.76 5.06
CA ASN A 40 1.36 5.02 6.00
C ASN A 40 0.51 3.91 6.68
N ALA A 41 1.10 3.13 7.60
CA ALA A 41 0.45 2.03 8.29
C ALA A 41 -0.84 2.41 9.05
N ALA A 42 -1.04 3.69 9.37
CA ALA A 42 -2.28 4.16 10.00
C ALA A 42 -3.50 4.07 9.06
N SER A 43 -3.29 3.79 7.77
CA SER A 43 -4.36 3.52 6.79
C SER A 43 -5.30 2.38 7.22
N PHE A 44 -4.85 1.49 8.10
CA PHE A 44 -5.62 0.35 8.58
C PHE A 44 -6.19 0.54 9.99
N ASP A 45 -5.89 1.65 10.68
CA ASP A 45 -6.23 1.87 12.09
C ASP A 45 -7.74 1.80 12.35
N ARG A 46 -8.57 2.20 11.38
CA ARG A 46 -10.02 2.23 11.52
C ARG A 46 -10.67 0.88 11.26
N MET A 47 -10.18 0.10 10.28
CA MET A 47 -10.78 -1.20 9.94
C MET A 47 -10.30 -2.35 10.84
N LEU A 48 -9.04 -2.34 11.28
CA LEU A 48 -8.46 -3.47 12.00
C LEU A 48 -9.20 -3.83 13.30
N PRO A 49 -9.70 -2.88 14.12
CA PRO A 49 -10.50 -3.21 15.30
C PRO A 49 -11.75 -4.06 15.04
N PHE A 50 -12.29 -4.06 13.82
CA PHE A 50 -13.46 -4.84 13.44
C PHE A 50 -13.12 -6.25 12.93
N LEU A 51 -11.83 -6.55 12.68
CA LEU A 51 -11.37 -7.89 12.34
C LEU A 51 -11.22 -8.76 13.59
N ASP A 52 -11.29 -10.07 13.40
CA ASP A 52 -10.95 -11.07 14.41
C ASP A 52 -10.05 -12.15 13.82
N ASN A 53 -9.35 -12.88 14.70
CA ASN A 53 -8.50 -14.01 14.33
C ASN A 53 -7.40 -13.73 13.30
N VAL A 54 -6.86 -12.50 13.28
CA VAL A 54 -5.71 -12.11 12.46
C VAL A 54 -4.55 -11.61 13.34
N HIS A 55 -3.32 -11.83 12.88
CA HIS A 55 -2.08 -11.25 13.40
C HIS A 55 -1.49 -10.40 12.28
N VAL A 56 -1.68 -9.08 12.38
CA VAL A 56 -1.39 -8.14 11.29
C VAL A 56 -0.12 -7.36 11.57
N VAL A 57 0.77 -7.30 10.57
CA VAL A 57 1.86 -6.34 10.48
C VAL A 57 1.47 -5.30 9.42
N ALA A 58 0.96 -4.16 9.87
CA ALA A 58 0.68 -3.02 8.99
C ALA A 58 1.96 -2.22 8.78
N LEU A 59 2.56 -2.36 7.61
CA LEU A 59 3.91 -1.91 7.30
C LEU A 59 3.91 -0.50 6.73
N ASP A 60 4.78 0.38 7.21
CA ASP A 60 5.18 1.58 6.49
C ASP A 60 6.14 1.17 5.38
N LEU A 61 5.76 1.37 4.12
CA LEU A 61 6.66 1.12 2.98
C LEU A 61 7.86 2.07 3.03
N ALA A 62 8.97 1.71 2.38
CA ALA A 62 10.15 2.57 2.34
C ALA A 62 9.79 4.00 1.90
N GLY A 63 10.38 5.01 2.53
CA GLY A 63 10.11 6.42 2.27
C GLY A 63 8.76 6.96 2.77
N HIS A 64 7.98 6.14 3.50
CA HIS A 64 6.69 6.53 4.06
C HIS A 64 6.67 6.39 5.59
N GLY A 65 5.74 7.11 6.23
CA GLY A 65 5.49 6.99 7.67
C GLY A 65 6.77 7.16 8.49
N ARG A 66 7.15 6.12 9.23
CA ARG A 66 8.36 6.10 10.06
C ARG A 66 9.47 5.19 9.51
N SER A 67 9.28 4.66 8.29
CA SER A 67 10.28 3.81 7.63
C SER A 67 11.40 4.63 7.03
N SER A 68 12.58 4.01 6.92
CA SER A 68 13.75 4.62 6.32
C SER A 68 13.48 5.06 4.89
N HIS A 69 14.14 6.15 4.49
CA HIS A 69 14.22 6.52 3.08
C HIS A 69 15.25 5.63 2.39
N ARG A 70 15.03 5.34 1.11
CA ARG A 70 16.02 4.63 0.28
C ARG A 70 17.30 5.45 0.15
N SER A 71 18.43 4.78 -0.13
CA SER A 71 19.69 5.46 -0.46
C SER A 71 19.54 6.38 -1.68
N GLU A 72 20.46 7.34 -1.84
CA GLU A 72 20.39 8.34 -2.91
C GLU A 72 20.37 7.75 -4.33
N ASP A 73 21.00 6.59 -4.51
CA ASP A 73 21.13 5.84 -5.76
C ASP A 73 19.96 4.88 -6.06
N ALA A 74 19.00 4.75 -5.13
CA ALA A 74 17.84 3.88 -5.26
C ALA A 74 16.55 4.63 -5.65
N SER A 75 15.64 3.94 -6.33
CA SER A 75 14.31 4.42 -6.73
C SER A 75 13.20 3.74 -5.91
N TYR A 76 11.98 4.30 -5.99
CA TYR A 76 10.78 3.76 -5.33
C TYR A 76 9.90 2.93 -6.28
N ASP A 77 10.54 2.19 -7.18
CA ASP A 77 9.83 1.26 -8.05
C ASP A 77 9.18 0.14 -7.22
N ILE A 78 7.92 -0.18 -7.53
CA ILE A 78 7.06 -1.05 -6.71
C ILE A 78 7.60 -2.48 -6.54
N TRP A 79 8.42 -2.98 -7.45
CA TRP A 79 9.00 -4.32 -7.35
C TRP A 79 10.12 -4.41 -6.31
N PHE A 80 10.73 -3.29 -5.89
CA PHE A 80 11.68 -3.33 -4.77
C PHE A 80 10.99 -3.65 -3.43
N ASP A 81 9.73 -3.23 -3.29
CA ASP A 81 8.95 -3.49 -2.09
C ASP A 81 8.67 -5.00 -1.90
N ILE A 82 8.75 -5.82 -2.96
CA ILE A 82 8.55 -7.28 -2.90
C ILE A 82 9.56 -7.94 -1.95
N ALA A 83 10.86 -7.70 -2.18
CA ALA A 83 11.92 -8.32 -1.38
C ALA A 83 11.88 -7.84 0.08
N GLU A 84 11.46 -6.60 0.30
CA GLU A 84 11.31 -6.01 1.63
C GLU A 84 10.17 -6.65 2.41
N VAL A 85 9.00 -6.83 1.79
CA VAL A 85 7.86 -7.49 2.41
C VAL A 85 8.14 -8.96 2.72
N ILE A 86 8.84 -9.68 1.82
CA ILE A 86 9.27 -11.06 2.09
C ILE A 86 10.25 -11.10 3.28
N SER A 87 11.21 -10.17 3.35
CA SER A 87 12.12 -10.08 4.50
C SER A 87 11.40 -9.80 5.82
N VAL A 88 10.35 -8.99 5.79
CA VAL A 88 9.48 -8.76 6.97
C VAL A 88 8.79 -10.06 7.38
N ALA A 89 8.22 -10.81 6.43
CA ALA A 89 7.59 -12.10 6.70
C ALA A 89 8.58 -13.12 7.29
N ASP A 90 9.80 -13.20 6.73
CA ASP A 90 10.85 -14.10 7.21
C ASP A 90 11.28 -13.74 8.64
N GLN A 91 11.39 -12.46 8.98
CA GLN A 91 11.66 -11.98 10.36
C GLN A 91 10.51 -12.23 11.34
N MET A 92 9.29 -12.38 10.84
CA MET A 92 8.14 -12.84 11.63
C MET A 92 8.12 -14.35 11.82
N GLY A 93 8.94 -15.10 11.08
CA GLY A 93 8.87 -16.56 11.00
C GLY A 93 7.62 -17.04 10.24
N TRP A 94 7.12 -16.24 9.30
CA TRP A 94 5.90 -16.54 8.54
C TRP A 94 6.25 -17.16 7.18
N ASP A 95 6.34 -18.48 7.16
CA ASP A 95 6.53 -19.24 5.92
C ASP A 95 5.35 -19.09 4.97
N ARG A 96 4.13 -18.90 5.49
CA ARG A 96 2.95 -18.59 4.68
C ARG A 96 2.11 -17.52 5.36
N PHE A 97 1.60 -16.56 4.60
CA PHE A 97 0.84 -15.43 5.13
C PHE A 97 -0.14 -14.85 4.12
N ALA A 98 -1.14 -14.12 4.60
CA ALA A 98 -2.07 -13.38 3.78
C ALA A 98 -1.56 -11.95 3.52
N LEU A 99 -1.99 -11.37 2.42
CA LEU A 99 -1.71 -9.97 2.06
C LEU A 99 -3.00 -9.16 2.09
N LEU A 100 -2.95 -8.00 2.73
CA LEU A 100 -4.02 -7.00 2.75
C LEU A 100 -3.48 -5.69 2.18
N GLY A 101 -3.78 -5.38 0.92
CA GLY A 101 -3.26 -4.18 0.26
C GLY A 101 -4.35 -3.15 0.02
N HIS A 102 -4.02 -1.86 0.17
CA HIS A 102 -4.82 -0.75 -0.35
C HIS A 102 -4.09 -0.05 -1.50
N SER A 103 -4.78 0.23 -2.61
CA SER A 103 -4.26 1.04 -3.71
C SER A 103 -2.88 0.58 -4.22
N ARG A 104 -1.82 1.39 -4.08
CA ARG A 104 -0.43 0.98 -4.36
C ARG A 104 -0.02 -0.30 -3.63
N GLY A 105 -0.41 -0.45 -2.37
CA GLY A 105 -0.18 -1.65 -1.59
C GLY A 105 -0.93 -2.88 -2.12
N ALA A 106 -2.14 -2.72 -2.66
CA ALA A 106 -2.86 -3.79 -3.36
C ALA A 106 -2.10 -4.24 -4.61
N ILE A 107 -1.59 -3.30 -5.41
CA ILE A 107 -0.76 -3.60 -6.59
C ILE A 107 0.49 -4.39 -6.19
N ILE A 108 1.20 -3.94 -5.15
CA ILE A 108 2.39 -4.64 -4.65
C ILE A 108 2.03 -6.04 -4.17
N SER A 109 0.92 -6.19 -3.43
CA SER A 109 0.44 -7.49 -2.96
C SER A 109 0.16 -8.46 -4.11
N GLY A 110 -0.44 -8.00 -5.21
CA GLY A 110 -0.64 -8.81 -6.41
C GLY A 110 0.68 -9.28 -7.04
N LEU A 111 1.68 -8.39 -7.12
CA LEU A 111 3.02 -8.75 -7.61
C LEU A 111 3.71 -9.77 -6.68
N ILE A 112 3.60 -9.61 -5.36
CA ILE A 112 4.16 -10.57 -4.39
C ILE A 112 3.49 -11.93 -4.56
N ALA A 113 2.16 -11.97 -4.67
CA ALA A 113 1.40 -13.21 -4.83
C ALA A 113 1.76 -13.95 -6.14
N GLY A 114 2.02 -13.22 -7.22
CA GLY A 114 2.51 -13.80 -8.46
C GLY A 114 3.97 -14.28 -8.41
N THR A 115 4.82 -13.57 -7.64
CA THR A 115 6.25 -13.90 -7.51
C THR A 115 6.49 -15.08 -6.57
N PHE A 116 5.74 -15.17 -5.47
CA PHE A 116 5.88 -16.19 -4.44
C PHE A 116 4.53 -16.88 -4.13
N PRO A 117 3.92 -17.57 -5.11
CA PRO A 117 2.58 -18.12 -4.98
C PRO A 117 2.42 -19.08 -3.79
N ASP A 118 3.46 -19.86 -3.47
CA ASP A 118 3.42 -20.82 -2.36
C ASP A 118 3.42 -20.17 -0.97
N ARG A 119 3.90 -18.92 -0.89
CA ARG A 119 3.98 -18.15 0.37
C ARG A 119 2.66 -17.47 0.71
N ILE A 120 1.79 -17.21 -0.27
CA ILE A 120 0.58 -16.42 -0.05
C ILE A 120 -0.62 -17.32 0.21
N THR A 121 -1.28 -17.15 1.35
CA THR A 121 -2.48 -17.93 1.72
C THR A 121 -3.75 -17.33 1.18
N SER A 122 -3.84 -16.00 1.15
CA SER A 122 -5.01 -15.23 0.72
C SER A 122 -4.56 -13.83 0.29
N LEU A 123 -5.22 -13.27 -0.71
CA LEU A 123 -4.94 -11.94 -1.25
C LEU A 123 -6.18 -11.04 -1.12
N VAL A 124 -6.09 -9.98 -0.33
CA VAL A 124 -7.17 -8.99 -0.16
C VAL A 124 -6.70 -7.65 -0.71
N LEU A 125 -7.43 -7.14 -1.69
CA LEU A 125 -7.10 -5.92 -2.44
C LEU A 125 -8.23 -4.90 -2.23
N ILE A 126 -7.89 -3.73 -1.69
CA ILE A 126 -8.83 -2.63 -1.47
C ILE A 126 -8.50 -1.54 -2.48
N ASP A 127 -9.41 -1.38 -3.44
CA ASP A 127 -9.44 -0.34 -4.47
C ASP A 127 -8.08 -0.10 -5.15
N GLY A 128 -7.40 -1.21 -5.44
CA GLY A 128 -6.13 -1.24 -6.16
C GLY A 128 -6.02 -2.54 -6.94
N TYR A 129 -5.54 -2.41 -8.18
CA TYR A 129 -5.75 -3.41 -9.21
C TYR A 129 -4.41 -3.90 -9.75
N VAL A 130 -4.03 -3.37 -10.91
CA VAL A 130 -2.83 -3.69 -11.65
C VAL A 130 -2.23 -2.35 -12.07
N PRO A 131 -0.89 -2.16 -12.06
CA PRO A 131 -0.33 -0.89 -12.49
C PRO A 131 -0.59 -0.74 -14.00
N MET A 132 -0.76 0.49 -14.47
CA MET A 132 -0.99 0.72 -15.90
C MET A 132 0.18 0.15 -16.73
N PRO A 133 -0.09 -0.75 -17.70
CA PRO A 133 0.95 -1.33 -18.53
C PRO A 133 1.64 -0.25 -19.36
N GLN A 134 2.89 -0.52 -19.71
CA GLN A 134 3.67 0.30 -20.61
C GLN A 134 3.83 -0.37 -21.97
N GLU A 135 3.58 0.39 -23.03
CA GLU A 135 3.95 0.01 -24.38
C GLU A 135 5.48 -0.13 -24.50
N PRO A 136 6.00 -1.26 -25.05
CA PRO A 136 7.44 -1.47 -25.19
C PRO A 136 8.17 -0.33 -25.92
N ALA A 137 7.49 0.31 -26.89
CA ALA A 137 8.02 1.43 -27.66
C ALA A 137 8.32 2.69 -26.81
N ASP A 138 7.73 2.83 -25.62
CA ASP A 138 7.90 3.98 -24.75
C ASP A 138 8.97 3.81 -23.65
N ALA A 139 9.64 2.65 -23.58
CA ALA A 139 10.62 2.33 -22.53
C ALA A 139 11.73 3.40 -22.41
N ALA A 140 12.30 3.86 -23.53
CA ALA A 140 13.33 4.90 -23.51
C ALA A 140 12.79 6.26 -22.99
N LYS A 141 11.56 6.63 -23.36
CA LYS A 141 10.91 7.85 -22.87
C LYS A 141 10.62 7.76 -21.38
N GLN A 142 10.27 6.58 -20.88
CA GLN A 142 10.01 6.32 -19.48
C GLN A 142 11.26 6.49 -18.62
N ILE A 143 12.37 5.87 -19.02
CA ILE A 143 13.65 6.02 -18.31
C ILE A 143 14.09 7.49 -18.30
N MET A 144 14.00 8.18 -19.45
CA MET A 144 14.31 9.62 -19.52
C MET A 144 13.44 10.42 -18.54
N LYS A 145 12.13 10.16 -18.50
CA LYS A 145 11.19 10.83 -17.59
C LYS A 145 11.57 10.56 -16.13
N ALA A 146 11.81 9.30 -15.78
CA ALA A 146 12.17 8.89 -14.42
C ALA A 146 13.46 9.56 -13.94
N ILE A 147 14.52 9.60 -14.77
CA ILE A 147 15.78 10.28 -14.44
C ILE A 147 15.55 11.77 -14.15
N ARG A 148 14.79 12.45 -15.03
CA ARG A 148 14.52 13.89 -14.88
C ARG A 148 13.70 14.18 -13.62
N GLU A 149 12.66 13.40 -13.37
CA GLU A 149 11.79 13.59 -12.22
C GLU A 149 12.48 13.22 -10.91
N ASN A 150 13.23 12.13 -10.86
CA ASN A 150 14.01 11.76 -9.67
C ASN A 150 15.00 12.86 -9.32
N LYS A 151 15.76 13.38 -10.29
CA LYS A 151 16.68 14.51 -10.05
C LYS A 151 15.95 15.74 -9.52
N ARG A 152 14.80 16.08 -10.10
CA ARG A 152 13.99 17.24 -9.68
C ARG A 152 13.47 17.08 -8.25
N PHE A 153 12.89 15.92 -7.94
CA PHE A 153 12.28 15.68 -6.63
C PHE A 153 13.31 15.43 -5.52
N ALA A 154 14.46 14.83 -5.83
CA ALA A 154 15.57 14.73 -4.87
C ALA A 154 16.08 16.10 -4.40
N ALA A 155 15.98 17.13 -5.26
CA ALA A 155 16.33 18.51 -4.91
C ALA A 155 15.17 19.31 -4.28
N THR A 156 13.99 18.71 -4.14
CA THR A 156 12.80 19.39 -3.61
C THR A 156 12.70 19.18 -2.10
N THR A 157 12.41 20.25 -1.36
CA THR A 157 12.06 20.17 0.07
C THR A 157 10.56 19.95 0.24
N PRO A 158 10.11 19.22 1.28
CA PRO A 158 8.70 19.06 1.55
C PRO A 158 8.04 20.40 1.88
N THR A 159 6.76 20.54 1.50
CA THR A 159 5.93 21.70 1.87
C THR A 159 5.86 21.83 3.39
N GLN A 160 6.13 23.04 3.89
CA GLN A 160 6.05 23.38 5.31
C GLN A 160 4.67 23.97 5.62
N PHE A 161 4.13 23.61 6.77
CA PHE A 161 2.85 24.06 7.30
C PHE A 161 3.06 24.75 8.64
N GLU A 162 2.34 25.85 8.87
CA GLU A 162 2.45 26.64 10.10
C GLU A 162 2.14 25.82 11.37
N ASN A 163 1.20 24.87 11.26
CA ASN A 163 0.79 23.99 12.35
C ASN A 163 0.32 22.63 11.83
N PHE A 164 0.14 21.68 12.74
CA PHE A 164 -0.29 20.32 12.43
C PHE A 164 -1.66 20.27 11.72
N ASP A 165 -2.62 21.10 12.15
CA ASP A 165 -3.96 21.15 11.54
C ASP A 165 -3.90 21.55 10.06
N ARG A 166 -3.01 22.48 9.69
CA ARG A 166 -2.79 22.84 8.28
C ARG A 166 -2.24 21.68 7.46
N ALA A 167 -1.40 20.84 8.04
CA ALA A 167 -0.89 19.63 7.38
C ALA A 167 -2.02 18.60 7.17
N ILE A 168 -2.94 18.45 8.13
CA ILE A 168 -4.15 17.61 8.00
C ILE A 168 -5.03 18.15 6.87
N GLN A 169 -5.35 19.46 6.90
CA GLN A 169 -6.21 20.09 5.89
C GLN A 169 -5.63 19.97 4.48
N ALA A 170 -4.30 20.01 4.33
CA ALA A 170 -3.66 19.76 3.05
C ALA A 170 -3.86 18.32 2.54
N ARG A 171 -3.95 17.33 3.44
CA ARG A 171 -4.23 15.93 3.09
C ARG A 171 -5.70 15.68 2.76
N VAL A 172 -6.62 16.33 3.50
CA VAL A 172 -8.08 16.34 3.20
C VAL A 172 -8.33 16.84 1.78
N ASN A 173 -7.66 17.92 1.39
CA ASN A 173 -7.79 18.55 0.07
C ASN A 173 -6.72 18.06 -0.93
N GLY A 174 -6.11 16.89 -0.68
CA GLY A 174 -5.06 16.32 -1.50
C GLY A 174 -5.55 15.82 -2.86
N PHE A 175 -4.66 15.19 -3.62
CA PHE A 175 -5.00 14.60 -4.93
C PHE A 175 -6.16 13.60 -4.84
N VAL A 176 -6.17 12.79 -3.78
CA VAL A 176 -7.30 11.95 -3.39
C VAL A 176 -7.88 12.54 -2.10
N PRO A 177 -9.07 13.15 -2.15
CA PRO A 177 -9.72 13.70 -0.97
C PRO A 177 -9.95 12.64 0.12
N LEU A 178 -9.99 13.09 1.37
CA LEU A 178 -10.22 12.25 2.55
C LEU A 178 -11.11 12.96 3.56
N GLU A 179 -11.88 12.20 4.33
CA GLU A 179 -12.49 12.67 5.57
C GLU A 179 -11.43 13.21 6.55
N LEU A 180 -11.83 14.17 7.38
CA LEU A 180 -10.94 14.85 8.33
C LEU A 180 -10.28 13.86 9.29
N ASP A 181 -11.06 12.94 9.86
CA ASP A 181 -10.56 11.95 10.83
C ASP A 181 -9.59 10.96 10.17
N ALA A 182 -9.87 10.53 8.93
CA ALA A 182 -8.98 9.69 8.15
C ALA A 182 -7.64 10.39 7.86
N ALA A 183 -7.68 11.66 7.44
CA ALA A 183 -6.48 12.46 7.23
C ALA A 183 -5.69 12.68 8.53
N ALA A 184 -6.37 12.86 9.67
CA ALA A 184 -5.74 13.02 10.97
C ALA A 184 -5.01 11.74 11.43
N LEU A 185 -5.59 10.55 11.21
CA LEU A 185 -4.91 9.27 11.47
C LEU A 185 -3.59 9.15 10.70
N LEU A 186 -3.63 9.45 9.40
CA LEU A 186 -2.42 9.46 8.57
C LEU A 186 -1.42 10.52 9.02
N ALA A 187 -1.87 11.72 9.38
CA ALA A 187 -1.00 12.81 9.81
C ALA A 187 -0.27 12.50 11.11
N ASN A 188 -0.94 11.86 12.08
CA ASN A 188 -0.33 11.46 13.36
C ASN A 188 0.89 10.54 13.20
N ARG A 189 0.95 9.81 12.08
CA ARG A 189 2.08 8.93 11.77
C ARG A 189 3.05 9.53 10.76
N GLY A 190 2.58 10.36 9.83
CA GLY A 190 3.34 10.84 8.68
C GLY A 190 3.82 12.30 8.75
N VAL A 191 3.29 13.12 9.66
CA VAL A 191 3.69 14.52 9.82
C VAL A 191 4.69 14.64 10.98
N VAL A 192 5.74 15.41 10.75
CA VAL A 192 6.78 15.70 11.74
C VAL A 192 6.94 17.20 11.92
N GLU A 193 7.28 17.61 13.15
CA GLU A 193 7.66 18.98 13.45
C GLU A 193 9.13 19.20 13.09
N GLY A 194 9.40 20.25 12.33
CA GLY A 194 10.72 20.69 11.94
C GLY A 194 10.95 22.18 12.26
N PRO A 195 12.15 22.71 11.96
CA PRO A 195 12.52 24.08 12.33
C PRO A 195 11.64 25.18 11.71
N ALA A 196 10.99 24.88 10.57
CA ALA A 196 10.17 25.82 9.80
C ALA A 196 8.65 25.54 9.93
N GLY A 197 8.25 24.64 10.83
CA GLY A 197 6.87 24.19 11.00
C GLY A 197 6.72 22.69 10.80
N TYR A 198 5.53 22.27 10.39
CA TYR A 198 5.16 20.86 10.22
C TYR A 198 5.28 20.46 8.75
N TYR A 199 5.67 19.22 8.48
CA TYR A 199 5.70 18.70 7.10
C TYR A 199 5.44 17.20 7.06
N TRP A 200 4.91 16.73 5.93
CA TRP A 200 4.78 15.30 5.64
C TRP A 200 6.17 14.72 5.35
N ALA A 201 6.60 13.75 6.17
CA ALA A 201 7.96 13.22 6.20
C ALA A 201 8.34 12.37 4.97
N ASN A 202 7.37 12.07 4.10
CA ASN A 202 7.57 11.21 2.94
C ASN A 202 8.74 11.69 2.06
N ASP A 203 9.51 10.74 1.55
CA ASP A 203 10.57 11.03 0.59
C ASP A 203 9.97 11.68 -0.67
N GLN A 204 10.48 12.85 -1.07
CA GLN A 204 9.95 13.58 -2.22
C GLN A 204 10.10 12.79 -3.53
N ARG A 205 11.08 11.88 -3.63
CA ARG A 205 11.30 11.02 -4.79
C ARG A 205 10.16 10.04 -5.05
N LEU A 206 9.29 9.80 -4.07
CA LEU A 206 8.04 9.03 -4.27
C LEU A 206 7.11 9.65 -5.32
N LYS A 207 7.29 10.93 -5.64
CA LYS A 207 6.53 11.65 -6.68
C LYS A 207 7.13 11.51 -8.07
N ALA A 208 8.31 10.91 -8.20
CA ALA A 208 8.92 10.64 -9.48
C ALA A 208 8.27 9.43 -10.16
N ALA A 209 8.26 9.43 -11.49
CA ALA A 209 7.89 8.26 -12.26
C ALA A 209 8.85 7.09 -12.01
N SER A 210 8.30 5.88 -12.05
CA SER A 210 9.06 4.64 -12.02
C SER A 210 10.09 4.55 -13.15
N PHE A 211 11.27 3.97 -12.90
CA PHE A 211 12.29 3.81 -13.94
C PHE A 211 11.86 2.85 -15.02
N VAL A 212 11.25 1.74 -14.60
CA VAL A 212 10.65 0.75 -15.49
C VAL A 212 9.14 0.73 -15.25
N LYS A 213 8.40 0.39 -16.28
CA LYS A 213 7.00 -0.03 -16.13
C LYS A 213 6.88 -1.35 -16.86
N PHE A 214 6.16 -2.29 -16.27
CA PHE A 214 5.94 -3.57 -16.89
C PHE A 214 5.02 -3.43 -18.11
N SER A 215 5.30 -4.20 -19.15
CA SER A 215 4.38 -4.36 -20.26
C SER A 215 3.16 -5.17 -19.84
N LYS A 216 2.13 -5.22 -20.69
CA LYS A 216 0.94 -6.05 -20.45
C LYS A 216 1.33 -7.51 -20.21
N GLU A 217 2.24 -8.06 -21.01
CA GLU A 217 2.69 -9.45 -20.94
C GLU A 217 3.47 -9.74 -19.65
N CYS A 218 4.27 -8.80 -19.18
CA CYS A 218 4.96 -8.93 -17.88
C CYS A 218 3.94 -9.00 -16.74
N LEU A 219 2.92 -8.13 -16.77
CA LEU A 219 1.87 -8.10 -15.74
C LEU A 219 0.99 -9.35 -15.79
N GLU A 220 0.65 -9.83 -16.99
CA GLU A 220 -0.05 -11.10 -17.19
C GLU A 220 0.70 -12.26 -16.55
N SER A 221 2.03 -12.33 -16.73
CA SER A 221 2.86 -13.37 -16.13
C SER A 221 2.80 -13.37 -14.60
N PHE A 222 2.78 -12.20 -13.95
CA PHE A 222 2.62 -12.13 -12.50
C PHE A 222 1.23 -12.60 -12.07
N LEU A 223 0.19 -12.07 -12.71
CA LEU A 223 -1.18 -12.25 -12.22
C LEU A 223 -1.72 -13.66 -12.50
N THR A 224 -1.38 -14.25 -13.66
CA THR A 224 -1.71 -15.66 -13.96
C THR A 224 -0.97 -16.67 -13.09
N SER A 225 0.11 -16.25 -12.42
CA SER A 225 0.83 -17.08 -11.44
C SER A 225 0.20 -17.05 -10.05
N VAL A 226 -0.79 -16.18 -9.79
CA VAL A 226 -1.47 -16.11 -8.50
C VAL A 226 -2.35 -17.35 -8.30
N VAL A 227 -2.00 -18.18 -7.31
CA VAL A 227 -2.76 -19.39 -6.95
C VAL A 227 -3.64 -19.21 -5.71
N ALA A 228 -3.35 -18.21 -4.87
CA ALA A 228 -4.11 -17.94 -3.67
C ALA A 228 -5.55 -17.49 -4.03
N PRO A 229 -6.55 -17.77 -3.18
CA PRO A 229 -7.83 -17.08 -3.24
C PRO A 229 -7.60 -15.57 -3.17
N ALA A 230 -8.32 -14.80 -4.00
CA ALA A 230 -8.23 -13.35 -4.04
C ALA A 230 -9.60 -12.69 -3.86
N LEU A 231 -9.65 -11.61 -3.08
CA LEU A 231 -10.79 -10.71 -2.94
C LEU A 231 -10.37 -9.31 -3.37
N LEU A 232 -11.15 -8.71 -4.26
CA LEU A 232 -11.02 -7.32 -4.67
C LEU A 232 -12.26 -6.53 -4.23
N ILE A 233 -12.05 -5.54 -3.39
CA ILE A 233 -13.07 -4.60 -2.91
C ILE A 233 -12.90 -3.30 -3.69
N GLN A 234 -13.89 -2.94 -4.51
CA GLN A 234 -13.89 -1.72 -5.30
C GLN A 234 -14.78 -0.65 -4.65
N ALA A 235 -14.30 0.59 -4.60
CA ALA A 235 -15.11 1.70 -4.13
C ALA A 235 -15.92 2.32 -5.28
N GLU A 236 -17.23 2.52 -5.08
CA GLU A 236 -18.13 3.06 -6.09
C GLU A 236 -17.81 4.52 -6.46
N ASP A 237 -17.33 5.31 -5.49
CA ASP A 237 -16.99 6.73 -5.69
C ASP A 237 -15.50 6.95 -5.92
N SER A 238 -14.77 5.90 -6.31
CA SER A 238 -13.33 5.98 -6.58
C SER A 238 -13.01 6.61 -7.93
N MET A 239 -12.10 7.60 -7.91
CA MET A 239 -11.49 8.17 -9.12
C MET A 239 -10.56 7.19 -9.85
N PHE A 240 -10.24 6.03 -9.25
CA PHE A 240 -9.41 4.97 -9.83
C PHE A 240 -10.23 3.78 -10.34
N SER A 241 -11.54 3.97 -10.55
CA SER A 241 -12.40 2.96 -11.16
C SER A 241 -11.73 2.37 -12.40
N PRO A 242 -11.62 1.03 -12.51
CA PRO A 242 -10.89 0.41 -13.60
C PRO A 242 -11.57 0.73 -14.93
N ASP A 243 -10.75 1.11 -15.91
CA ASP A 243 -11.22 1.21 -17.28
C ASP A 243 -11.43 -0.19 -17.89
N ARG A 244 -11.84 -0.22 -19.17
CA ARG A 244 -12.05 -1.47 -19.90
C ARG A 244 -10.78 -2.30 -20.01
N GLN A 245 -9.60 -1.68 -20.14
CA GLN A 245 -8.34 -2.41 -20.25
C GLN A 245 -7.95 -3.05 -18.92
N GLN A 246 -8.17 -2.38 -17.79
CA GLN A 246 -7.95 -2.93 -16.46
C GLN A 246 -8.93 -4.05 -16.12
N SER A 247 -10.15 -3.98 -16.66
CA SER A 247 -11.16 -5.02 -16.49
C SER A 247 -10.74 -6.36 -17.11
N GLU A 248 -10.07 -6.33 -18.28
CA GLU A 248 -9.50 -7.54 -18.90
C GLU A 248 -8.38 -8.16 -18.05
N LEU A 249 -7.69 -7.37 -17.21
CA LEU A 249 -6.62 -7.88 -16.35
C LEU A 249 -7.16 -8.67 -15.15
N PHE A 250 -8.44 -8.51 -14.82
CA PHE A 250 -9.08 -9.30 -13.76
C PHE A 250 -9.28 -10.75 -14.18
N ASP A 251 -9.42 -11.03 -15.48
CA ASP A 251 -9.54 -12.38 -16.01
C ASP A 251 -8.26 -13.22 -15.80
N TRP A 252 -7.12 -12.56 -15.52
CA TRP A 252 -5.86 -13.24 -15.22
C TRP A 252 -5.79 -13.86 -13.83
N ILE A 253 -6.69 -13.47 -12.91
CA ILE A 253 -6.88 -14.15 -11.62
C ILE A 253 -8.32 -14.70 -11.62
N PRO A 254 -8.58 -15.82 -12.31
CA PRO A 254 -9.95 -16.29 -12.56
C PRO A 254 -10.71 -16.66 -11.28
N GLN A 255 -10.01 -16.95 -10.19
CA GLN A 255 -10.59 -17.23 -8.88
C GLN A 255 -10.85 -15.97 -8.02
N MET A 256 -10.61 -14.77 -8.55
CA MET A 256 -10.79 -13.53 -7.80
C MET A 256 -12.27 -13.22 -7.58
N GLU A 257 -12.67 -13.09 -6.32
CA GLU A 257 -13.95 -12.53 -5.94
C GLU A 257 -13.87 -11.01 -6.06
N ILE A 258 -14.83 -10.38 -6.76
CA ILE A 258 -14.88 -8.92 -6.91
C ILE A 258 -16.18 -8.41 -6.30
N ILE A 259 -16.07 -7.51 -5.34
CA ILE A 259 -17.21 -6.82 -4.74
C ILE A 259 -17.10 -5.31 -4.94
N LYS A 260 -18.24 -4.65 -5.13
CA LYS A 260 -18.34 -3.19 -5.18
C LYS A 260 -19.05 -2.70 -3.93
N MET A 261 -18.56 -1.61 -3.35
CA MET A 261 -19.08 -1.07 -2.10
C MET A 261 -19.18 0.46 -2.17
N PRO A 262 -20.23 1.06 -1.57
CA PRO A 262 -20.33 2.52 -1.46
C PRO A 262 -19.18 3.09 -0.64
N GLY A 263 -18.57 4.17 -1.13
CA GLY A 263 -17.47 4.87 -0.45
C GLY A 263 -16.39 5.37 -1.42
N SER A 264 -15.48 6.16 -0.86
CA SER A 264 -14.34 6.73 -1.58
C SER A 264 -13.21 5.72 -1.80
N HIS A 265 -12.14 6.12 -2.49
CA HIS A 265 -10.91 5.34 -2.61
C HIS A 265 -10.35 4.84 -1.27
N HIS A 266 -10.67 5.51 -0.16
CA HIS A 266 -10.22 5.19 1.20
C HIS A 266 -11.37 4.69 2.08
N LEU A 267 -12.38 4.03 1.51
CA LEU A 267 -13.54 3.48 2.22
C LEU A 267 -13.19 2.65 3.47
N HIS A 268 -12.02 2.02 3.51
CA HIS A 268 -11.52 1.23 4.64
C HIS A 268 -10.96 2.05 5.81
N LEU A 269 -10.66 3.33 5.59
CA LEU A 269 -10.16 4.28 6.58
C LEU A 269 -11.23 5.32 7.01
N GLU A 270 -12.38 5.31 6.34
CA GLU A 270 -13.48 6.27 6.51
C GLU A 270 -14.73 5.59 7.12
N GLU A 271 -15.92 6.15 6.91
CA GLU A 271 -17.20 5.57 7.38
C GLU A 271 -17.44 4.12 6.92
N GLY A 272 -16.84 3.69 5.80
CA GLY A 272 -16.96 2.33 5.28
C GLY A 272 -16.15 1.27 6.03
N ALA A 273 -15.28 1.65 6.97
CA ALA A 273 -14.24 0.77 7.54
C ALA A 273 -14.79 -0.54 8.15
N GLU A 274 -15.91 -0.47 8.88
CA GLU A 274 -16.53 -1.65 9.49
C GLU A 274 -17.05 -2.62 8.42
N ARG A 275 -17.77 -2.13 7.41
CA ARG A 275 -18.29 -2.96 6.30
C ARG A 275 -17.16 -3.62 5.52
N VAL A 276 -16.07 -2.88 5.26
CA VAL A 276 -14.88 -3.45 4.60
C VAL A 276 -14.30 -4.57 5.47
N ALA A 277 -14.15 -4.33 6.77
CA ALA A 277 -13.61 -5.32 7.69
C ALA A 277 -14.50 -6.59 7.77
N GLU A 278 -15.82 -6.46 7.71
CA GLU A 278 -16.75 -7.60 7.67
C GLU A 278 -16.52 -8.49 6.45
N GLU A 279 -16.33 -7.90 5.27
CA GLU A 279 -16.04 -8.64 4.03
C GLU A 279 -14.66 -9.30 4.07
N VAL A 280 -13.63 -8.59 4.55
CA VAL A 280 -12.30 -9.17 4.76
C VAL A 280 -12.35 -10.34 5.74
N LYS A 281 -13.10 -10.20 6.83
CA LYS A 281 -13.28 -11.25 7.83
C LYS A 281 -14.08 -12.45 7.29
N ARG A 282 -15.08 -12.22 6.43
CA ARG A 282 -15.79 -13.32 5.74
C ARG A 282 -14.82 -14.10 4.87
N PHE A 283 -13.97 -13.40 4.14
CA PHE A 283 -13.07 -13.99 3.15
C PHE A 283 -11.87 -14.72 3.75
N LEU A 284 -11.32 -14.24 4.87
CA LEU A 284 -10.17 -14.87 5.53
C LEU A 284 -10.52 -16.11 6.39
N LYS A 285 -11.80 -16.43 6.57
CA LYS A 285 -12.27 -17.61 7.32
C LYS A 285 -12.28 -18.86 6.47
#